data_AF-A0A8S3HTC5-F1
#
_entry.id   AF-A0A8S3HTC5-F1
#
_cell.length_a   1.000
_cell.length_b   1.000
_cell.length_c   1.000
_cell.angle_alpha   90.00
_cell.angle_beta   90.00
_cell.angle_gamma   90.00
#
_symmetry.space_group_name_H-M   'P 1'
#
loop_
_entity.id
_entity.type
_entity.pdbx_description
1 polymer ?
#
loop_
_entity_poly.entity_id
_entity_poly.type
_entity_poly.pdbx_seq_one_letter_code
_entity_poly.pdbx_strand_id
1 'polypeptide(L)'
;VCEATGASVKEVAKAVGLDSRIGNKFLNASIGFGGSCFQKDIYNLIYLAESLKLEPVAQHSISYNESSSIYVCRYLIDEGATLHIYDPKVTSERIFLDLSEQTGTNETELLNHVHIANERYAAAKDSHAIVVCTEWDEFIRLDYELIYSTMQKPSYIFDGRLI
;
A
#
# COMPACT_ATOMS: atom_id res chain seq x y z
N VAL A 1 -7.90 -10.97 -12.45
CA VAL A 1 -8.32 -11.26 -13.85
C VAL A 1 -7.25 -10.83 -14.83
N CYS A 2 -6.94 -9.53 -14.93
CA CYS A 2 -5.96 -8.98 -15.87
C CYS A 2 -4.60 -9.71 -15.83
N GLU A 3 -4.02 -9.90 -14.64
CA GLU A 3 -2.76 -10.64 -14.45
C GLU A 3 -2.83 -12.08 -14.97
N ALA A 4 -3.95 -12.78 -14.74
CA ALA A 4 -4.14 -14.17 -15.17
C ALA A 4 -4.39 -14.31 -16.69
N THR A 5 -4.84 -13.24 -17.35
CA THR A 5 -5.19 -13.25 -18.78
C THR A 5 -4.18 -12.49 -19.64
N GLY A 6 -3.17 -11.86 -19.03
CA GLY A 6 -2.21 -10.98 -19.73
C GLY A 6 -2.79 -9.64 -20.20
N ALA A 7 -3.95 -9.22 -19.68
CA ALA A 7 -4.55 -7.93 -20.02
C ALA A 7 -3.96 -6.81 -19.14
N SER A 8 -3.96 -5.56 -19.65
CA SER A 8 -3.53 -4.39 -18.88
C SER A 8 -4.70 -3.74 -18.15
N VAL A 9 -4.62 -3.64 -16.82
CA VAL A 9 -5.66 -2.96 -16.02
C VAL A 9 -5.76 -1.47 -16.37
N LYS A 10 -4.65 -0.82 -16.76
CA LYS A 10 -4.66 0.59 -17.23
C LYS A 10 -5.48 0.76 -18.51
N GLU A 11 -5.35 -0.18 -19.44
CA GLU A 11 -6.10 -0.16 -20.71
C GLU A 11 -7.57 -0.44 -20.49
N VAL A 12 -7.89 -1.44 -19.65
CA VAL A 12 -9.26 -1.76 -19.27
C VAL A 12 -9.93 -0.55 -18.59
N ALA A 13 -9.28 0.05 -17.60
CA ALA A 13 -9.79 1.24 -16.90
C ALA A 13 -10.02 2.41 -17.87
N LYS A 14 -9.09 2.64 -18.80
CA LYS A 14 -9.24 3.67 -19.83
C LYS A 14 -10.46 3.40 -20.72
N ALA A 15 -10.62 2.16 -21.20
CA ALA A 15 -11.74 1.79 -22.07
C ALA A 15 -13.09 1.93 -21.36
N VAL A 16 -13.19 1.46 -20.11
CA VAL A 16 -14.39 1.60 -19.27
C VAL A 16 -14.72 3.06 -19.02
N GLY A 17 -13.71 3.88 -18.73
CA GLY A 17 -13.89 5.31 -18.43
C GLY A 17 -14.29 6.19 -19.61
N LEU A 18 -14.32 5.65 -20.84
CA LEU A 18 -14.87 6.35 -22.01
C LEU A 18 -16.41 6.40 -21.97
N ASP A 19 -17.06 5.50 -21.24
CA ASP A 19 -18.50 5.57 -21.03
C ASP A 19 -18.82 6.71 -20.05
N SER A 20 -19.53 7.72 -20.53
CA SER A 20 -19.86 8.92 -19.75
C SER A 20 -20.73 8.64 -18.53
N ARG A 21 -21.42 7.49 -18.46
CA ARG A 21 -22.22 7.08 -17.29
C ARG A 21 -21.34 6.59 -16.14
N ILE A 22 -20.14 6.11 -16.45
CA ILE A 22 -19.14 5.66 -15.48
C ILE A 22 -18.18 6.81 -15.17
N GLY A 23 -17.68 7.47 -16.21
CA GLY A 23 -16.64 8.49 -16.11
C GLY A 23 -15.24 7.89 -15.90
N ASN A 24 -14.22 8.73 -15.95
CA ASN A 24 -12.81 8.31 -15.96
C ASN A 24 -12.07 8.54 -14.62
N LYS A 25 -12.78 8.91 -13.56
CA LYS A 25 -12.21 9.18 -12.23
C LYS A 25 -12.35 7.95 -11.33
N PHE A 26 -11.47 7.81 -10.33
CA PHE A 26 -11.49 6.70 -9.37
C PHE A 26 -11.36 5.29 -10.00
N LEU A 27 -10.81 5.19 -11.21
CA LEU A 27 -10.57 3.91 -11.92
C LEU A 27 -9.11 3.43 -11.87
N ASN A 28 -8.23 4.13 -11.16
CA ASN A 28 -6.84 3.72 -11.02
C ASN A 28 -6.73 2.57 -10.03
N ALA A 29 -6.27 1.42 -10.51
CA ALA A 29 -5.95 0.28 -9.65
C ALA A 29 -4.75 0.61 -8.75
N SER A 30 -4.76 0.08 -7.53
CA SER A 30 -3.68 0.18 -6.56
C SER A 30 -3.72 -1.03 -5.62
N ILE A 31 -2.70 -1.20 -4.80
CA ILE A 31 -2.61 -2.23 -3.75
C ILE A 31 -3.77 -2.13 -2.74
N GLY A 32 -4.39 -0.97 -2.64
CA GLY A 32 -5.58 -0.72 -1.86
C GLY A 32 -5.84 0.78 -1.77
N PHE A 33 -7.09 1.13 -1.46
CA PHE A 33 -7.40 2.48 -1.00
C PHE A 33 -7.07 2.61 0.50
N GLY A 34 -6.79 3.82 0.95
CA GLY A 34 -6.51 4.12 2.35
C GLY A 34 -6.97 5.52 2.73
N GLY A 35 -6.61 5.96 3.92
CA GLY A 35 -7.01 7.26 4.46
C GLY A 35 -8.29 7.19 5.31
N SER A 36 -8.40 8.15 6.24
CA SER A 36 -9.39 8.10 7.32
C SER A 36 -10.85 8.27 6.87
N CYS A 37 -11.11 8.88 5.71
CA CYS A 37 -12.46 9.21 5.28
C CYS A 37 -13.23 8.00 4.72
N PHE A 38 -12.67 7.31 3.72
CA PHE A 38 -13.40 6.24 3.02
C PHE A 38 -13.79 5.09 3.95
N GLN A 39 -12.86 4.66 4.80
CA GLN A 39 -13.12 3.55 5.70
C GLN A 39 -14.09 3.92 6.83
N LYS A 40 -13.95 5.12 7.41
CA LYS A 40 -14.89 5.60 8.43
C LYS A 40 -16.32 5.70 7.89
N ASP A 41 -16.47 6.22 6.68
CA ASP A 41 -17.78 6.37 6.05
C ASP A 41 -18.39 5.00 5.71
N ILE A 42 -17.58 4.04 5.24
CA ILE A 42 -18.03 2.66 5.00
C ILE A 42 -18.44 1.99 6.32
N TYR A 43 -17.65 2.08 7.39
CA TYR A 43 -18.03 1.49 8.68
C TYR A 43 -19.29 2.13 9.26
N ASN A 44 -19.44 3.45 9.12
CA ASN A 44 -20.66 4.13 9.54
C ASN A 44 -21.88 3.62 8.73
N LEU A 45 -21.72 3.38 7.43
CA LEU A 45 -22.78 2.80 6.59
C LEU A 45 -23.13 1.37 7.02
N ILE A 46 -22.14 0.51 7.31
CA ILE A 46 -22.37 -0.85 7.83
C ILE A 46 -23.13 -0.78 9.15
N TYR A 47 -22.65 0.04 10.09
CA TYR A 47 -23.28 0.23 11.39
C TYR A 47 -24.74 0.68 11.27
N LEU A 48 -25.01 1.65 10.39
CA LEU A 48 -26.38 2.08 10.09
C LEU A 48 -27.22 0.96 9.47
N ALA A 49 -26.67 0.21 8.51
CA ALA A 49 -27.36 -0.91 7.88
C ALA A 49 -27.73 -2.00 8.88
N GLU A 50 -26.82 -2.38 9.78
CA GLU A 50 -27.07 -3.32 10.88
C GLU A 50 -28.14 -2.79 11.83
N SER A 51 -28.07 -1.51 12.22
CA SER A 51 -29.06 -0.88 13.10
C SER A 51 -30.47 -0.88 12.50
N LEU A 52 -30.57 -0.83 11.16
CA LEU A 52 -31.81 -0.84 10.40
C LEU A 52 -32.22 -2.25 9.94
N LYS A 53 -31.47 -3.31 10.33
CA LYS A 53 -31.68 -4.71 9.92
C LYS A 53 -31.64 -4.91 8.40
N LEU A 54 -30.80 -4.15 7.72
CA LEU A 54 -30.53 -4.26 6.29
C LEU A 54 -29.34 -5.20 6.04
N GLU A 55 -29.51 -6.46 6.42
CA GLU A 55 -28.49 -7.52 6.36
C GLU A 55 -27.71 -7.62 5.03
N PRO A 56 -28.35 -7.47 3.84
CA PRO A 56 -27.62 -7.56 2.57
C PRO A 56 -26.55 -6.47 2.38
N VAL A 57 -26.75 -5.30 2.99
CA VAL A 57 -25.83 -4.17 2.88
C VAL A 57 -24.70 -4.28 3.91
N ALA A 58 -25.01 -4.81 5.10
CA ALA A 58 -24.05 -5.01 6.18
C ALA A 58 -22.99 -6.08 5.84
N GLN A 59 -23.39 -7.20 5.24
CA GLN A 59 -22.49 -8.34 5.00
C GLN A 59 -21.44 -8.14 3.90
N HIS A 60 -21.59 -7.13 3.03
CA HIS A 60 -20.74 -6.99 1.84
C HIS A 60 -19.40 -6.26 2.07
N SER A 61 -19.07 -5.90 3.32
CA SER A 61 -18.13 -4.80 3.58
C SER A 61 -16.93 -5.13 4.50
N ILE A 62 -16.55 -6.41 4.65
CA ILE A 62 -15.67 -6.86 5.75
C ILE A 62 -14.17 -6.94 5.36
N SER A 63 -13.64 -6.05 4.52
CA SER A 63 -12.18 -5.98 4.34
C SER A 63 -11.71 -4.63 3.83
N TYR A 64 -11.65 -3.65 4.74
CA TYR A 64 -11.15 -2.32 4.45
C TYR A 64 -10.12 -1.96 5.52
N ASN A 65 -8.88 -1.63 5.11
CA ASN A 65 -7.74 -1.40 5.99
C ASN A 65 -7.23 0.04 5.89
N GLU A 66 -6.86 0.62 7.04
CA GLU A 66 -6.66 2.07 7.25
C GLU A 66 -5.46 2.66 6.49
N SER A 67 -4.48 1.82 6.15
CA SER A 67 -3.38 2.15 5.24
C SER A 67 -2.85 0.89 4.58
N SER A 68 -2.93 0.83 3.25
CA SER A 68 -2.47 -0.34 2.49
C SER A 68 -0.97 -0.59 2.66
N SER A 69 -0.16 0.45 2.93
CA SER A 69 1.27 0.30 3.18
C SER A 69 1.58 -0.37 4.52
N ILE A 70 0.88 0.01 5.59
CA ILE A 70 1.07 -0.56 6.93
C ILE A 70 0.67 -2.04 6.97
N TYR A 71 -0.44 -2.39 6.31
CA TYR A 71 -0.87 -3.78 6.20
C TYR A 71 0.18 -4.67 5.49
N VAL A 72 0.75 -4.17 4.39
CA VAL A 72 1.81 -4.87 3.65
C VAL A 72 3.07 -5.01 4.50
N CYS A 73 3.46 -3.94 5.21
CA CYS A 73 4.60 -3.99 6.12
C CYS A 73 4.41 -5.05 7.21
N ARG A 74 3.24 -5.10 7.85
CA ARG A 74 2.92 -6.13 8.85
C ARG A 74 3.07 -7.52 8.27
N TYR A 75 2.47 -7.79 7.11
CA TYR A 75 2.56 -9.11 6.48
C TYR A 75 4.00 -9.53 6.19
N LEU A 76 4.84 -8.60 5.73
CA LEU A 76 6.26 -8.89 5.48
C LEU A 76 7.04 -9.13 6.79
N ILE A 77 6.73 -8.38 7.85
CA ILE A 77 7.33 -8.60 9.19
C ILE A 77 6.93 -9.97 9.74
N ASP A 78 5.67 -10.37 9.59
CA ASP A 78 5.16 -11.67 10.03
C ASP A 78 5.88 -12.83 9.30
N GLU A 79 6.29 -12.63 8.04
CA GLU A 79 7.12 -13.57 7.27
C GLU A 79 8.64 -13.45 7.61
N GLY A 80 9.01 -12.64 8.59
CA GLY A 80 10.38 -12.48 9.09
C GLY A 80 11.26 -11.54 8.26
N ALA A 81 10.67 -10.70 7.40
CA ALA A 81 11.44 -9.74 6.60
C ALA A 81 11.99 -8.59 7.46
N THR A 82 13.16 -8.08 7.05
CA THR A 82 13.68 -6.79 7.52
C THR A 82 13.26 -5.71 6.53
N LEU A 83 12.56 -4.69 7.02
CA LEU A 83 12.02 -3.58 6.25
C LEU A 83 12.90 -2.35 6.37
N HIS A 84 13.20 -1.76 5.22
CA HIS A 84 13.80 -0.44 5.12
C HIS A 84 12.77 0.50 4.49
N ILE A 85 12.20 1.40 5.29
CA ILE A 85 11.05 2.22 4.90
C ILE A 85 11.51 3.65 4.64
N TYR A 86 11.06 4.22 3.53
CA TYR A 86 11.23 5.64 3.20
C TYR A 86 9.88 6.24 2.82
N ASP A 87 9.52 7.36 3.45
CA ASP A 87 8.41 8.22 3.01
C ASP A 87 8.84 9.69 3.13
N PRO A 88 8.64 10.53 2.09
CA PRO A 88 9.08 11.92 2.08
C PRO A 88 8.26 12.85 3.00
N LYS A 89 7.12 12.41 3.55
CA LYS A 89 6.20 13.25 4.33
C LYS A 89 5.83 12.69 5.70
N VAL A 90 5.91 11.38 5.90
CA VAL A 90 5.57 10.75 7.17
C VAL A 90 6.80 10.66 8.07
N THR A 91 6.66 11.05 9.34
CA THR A 91 7.77 11.00 10.29
C THR A 91 8.02 9.57 10.79
N SER A 92 9.24 9.31 11.25
CA SER A 92 9.64 8.01 11.79
C SER A 92 8.76 7.57 12.96
N GLU A 93 8.45 8.48 13.87
CA GLU A 93 7.62 8.22 15.05
C GLU A 93 6.21 7.80 14.65
N ARG A 94 5.66 8.42 13.60
CA ARG A 94 4.33 8.07 13.10
C ARG A 94 4.32 6.68 12.49
N ILE A 95 5.33 6.34 11.68
CA ILE A 95 5.46 5.01 11.07
C ILE A 95 5.56 3.93 12.15
N PHE A 96 6.40 4.13 13.18
CA PHE A 96 6.51 3.17 14.28
C PHE A 96 5.22 3.03 15.08
N LEU A 97 4.53 4.14 15.36
CA LEU A 97 3.24 4.11 16.04
C LEU A 97 2.23 3.28 15.24
N ASP A 98 2.04 3.59 13.95
CA ASP A 98 1.08 2.90 13.10
C ASP A 98 1.40 1.40 12.95
N LEU A 99 2.69 1.03 12.86
CA LEU A 99 3.10 -0.37 12.82
C LEU A 99 2.84 -1.08 14.15
N SER A 100 3.20 -0.47 15.29
CA SER A 100 3.01 -1.06 16.62
C SER A 100 1.54 -1.31 16.96
N GLU A 101 0.65 -0.40 16.55
CA GLU A 101 -0.80 -0.56 16.73
C GLU A 101 -1.36 -1.74 15.91
N GLN A 102 -0.77 -2.03 14.76
CA GLN A 102 -1.25 -3.07 13.83
C GLN A 102 -0.63 -4.45 14.04
N THR A 103 0.61 -4.53 14.53
CA THR A 103 1.30 -5.78 14.87
C THR A 103 1.02 -6.23 16.31
N GLY A 104 0.64 -5.31 17.20
CA GLY A 104 0.53 -5.57 18.63
C GLY A 104 1.89 -5.84 19.30
N THR A 105 3.00 -5.55 18.62
CA THR A 105 4.37 -5.72 19.13
C THR A 105 4.89 -4.42 19.72
N ASN A 106 5.80 -4.52 20.68
CA ASN A 106 6.44 -3.34 21.26
C ASN A 106 7.50 -2.75 20.29
N GLU A 107 7.84 -1.48 20.51
CA GLU A 107 8.80 -0.75 19.68
C GLU A 107 10.19 -1.42 19.62
N THR A 108 10.66 -1.98 20.74
CA THR A 108 11.97 -2.65 20.83
C THR A 108 12.07 -3.85 19.88
N GLU A 109 11.00 -4.61 19.73
CA GLU A 109 10.95 -5.76 18.82
C GLU A 109 10.86 -5.30 17.36
N LEU A 110 10.06 -4.26 17.09
CA LEU A 110 9.98 -3.63 15.77
C LEU A 110 11.32 -3.07 15.30
N LEU A 111 12.12 -2.49 16.20
CA LEU A 111 13.45 -1.94 15.87
C LEU A 111 14.44 -2.99 15.35
N ASN A 112 14.22 -4.28 15.61
CA ASN A 112 15.04 -5.36 15.05
C ASN A 112 14.71 -5.63 13.57
N HIS A 113 13.50 -5.27 13.13
CA HIS A 113 12.98 -5.59 11.80
C HIS A 113 12.73 -4.36 10.95
N VAL A 114 12.58 -3.17 11.52
CA VAL A 114 12.16 -1.96 10.81
C VAL A 114 13.20 -0.86 10.97
N HIS A 115 13.73 -0.42 9.82
CA HIS A 115 14.68 0.67 9.71
C HIS A 115 14.07 1.78 8.85
N ILE A 116 14.01 3.00 9.38
CA ILE A 116 13.46 4.15 8.66
C ILE A 116 14.61 4.94 8.04
N ALA A 117 14.58 5.06 6.72
CA ALA A 117 15.58 5.78 5.95
C ALA A 117 15.18 7.26 5.84
N ASN A 118 16.17 8.15 5.96
CA ASN A 118 15.98 9.59 5.75
C ASN A 118 16.22 10.01 4.29
N GLU A 119 16.72 9.09 3.45
CA GLU A 119 17.04 9.35 2.05
C GLU A 119 16.49 8.25 1.13
N ARG A 120 15.96 8.65 -0.03
CA ARG A 120 15.28 7.80 -1.01
C ARG A 120 16.06 6.56 -1.47
N TYR A 121 17.38 6.67 -1.62
CA TYR A 121 18.21 5.55 -2.09
C TYR A 121 18.65 4.62 -0.95
N ALA A 122 18.67 5.13 0.30
CA ALA A 122 19.14 4.37 1.45
C ALA A 122 18.21 3.20 1.80
N ALA A 123 16.91 3.34 1.52
CA ALA A 123 15.94 2.25 1.73
C ALA A 123 16.15 1.08 0.75
N ALA A 124 16.59 1.35 -0.47
CA ALA A 124 16.77 0.32 -1.49
C ALA A 124 18.14 -0.37 -1.44
N LYS A 125 19.15 0.32 -0.91
CA LYS A 125 20.52 -0.20 -0.81
C LYS A 125 20.54 -1.53 -0.05
N ASP A 126 21.28 -2.51 -0.58
CA ASP A 126 21.45 -3.86 -0.01
C ASP A 126 20.13 -4.65 0.19
N SER A 127 19.01 -4.17 -0.35
CA SER A 127 17.73 -4.87 -0.30
C SER A 127 17.58 -5.89 -1.45
N HIS A 128 16.78 -6.93 -1.22
CA HIS A 128 16.43 -7.94 -2.22
C HIS A 128 15.23 -7.52 -3.07
N ALA A 129 14.32 -6.75 -2.50
CA ALA A 129 13.10 -6.31 -3.16
C ALA A 129 12.75 -4.87 -2.78
N ILE A 130 12.14 -4.15 -3.71
CA ILE A 130 11.49 -2.86 -3.47
C ILE A 130 9.98 -3.06 -3.62
N VAL A 131 9.21 -2.50 -2.69
CA VAL A 131 7.75 -2.51 -2.76
C VAL A 131 7.25 -1.07 -2.72
N VAL A 132 6.63 -0.61 -3.80
CA VAL A 132 6.08 0.75 -3.91
C VAL A 132 4.64 0.74 -3.41
N CYS A 133 4.43 1.32 -2.23
CA CYS A 133 3.11 1.35 -1.58
C CYS A 133 2.41 2.71 -1.65
N THR A 134 3.09 3.77 -2.09
CA THR A 134 2.58 5.15 -2.19
C THR A 134 2.98 5.79 -3.52
N GLU A 135 2.12 6.65 -4.07
CA GLU A 135 2.24 7.27 -5.40
C GLU A 135 3.01 8.60 -5.41
N TRP A 136 4.09 8.72 -4.65
CA TRP A 136 4.88 9.95 -4.65
C TRP A 136 5.56 10.16 -6.02
N ASP A 137 5.35 11.34 -6.63
CA ASP A 137 5.99 11.73 -7.91
C ASP A 137 7.52 11.60 -7.89
N GLU A 138 8.13 11.69 -6.70
CA GLU A 138 9.56 11.49 -6.51
C GLU A 138 10.03 10.10 -6.93
N PHE A 139 9.22 9.07 -6.71
CA PHE A 139 9.56 7.69 -7.04
C PHE A 139 9.65 7.46 -8.54
N ILE A 140 8.81 8.15 -9.32
CA ILE A 140 8.84 8.11 -10.79
C ILE A 140 10.19 8.61 -11.34
N ARG A 141 10.85 9.52 -10.62
CA ARG A 141 12.06 10.21 -11.07
C ARG A 141 13.35 9.65 -10.47
N LEU A 142 13.30 8.51 -9.79
CA LEU A 142 14.48 7.88 -9.21
C LEU A 142 15.39 7.31 -10.29
N ASP A 143 16.69 7.30 -10.00
CA ASP A 143 17.68 6.58 -10.80
C ASP A 143 17.61 5.09 -10.47
N TYR A 144 16.79 4.35 -11.23
CA TYR A 144 16.62 2.91 -11.05
C TYR A 144 17.85 2.10 -11.47
N GLU A 145 18.74 2.63 -12.31
CA GLU A 145 20.01 1.96 -12.64
C GLU A 145 20.95 1.99 -11.43
N LEU A 146 21.06 3.15 -10.78
CA LEU A 146 21.81 3.31 -9.53
C LEU A 146 21.22 2.40 -8.43
N ILE A 147 19.91 2.42 -8.25
CA ILE A 147 19.23 1.54 -7.29
C ILE A 147 19.56 0.08 -7.59
N TYR A 148 19.37 -0.36 -8.83
CA TYR A 148 19.66 -1.72 -9.24
C TYR A 148 21.13 -2.08 -8.95
N SER A 149 22.09 -1.20 -9.22
CA SER A 149 23.51 -1.49 -8.97
C SER A 149 23.87 -1.70 -7.50
N THR A 150 23.05 -1.17 -6.57
CA THR A 150 23.30 -1.23 -5.12
C THR A 150 22.43 -2.25 -4.37
N MET A 151 21.51 -2.94 -5.07
CA MET A 151 20.67 -4.00 -4.51
C MET A 151 21.33 -5.38 -4.57
N GLN A 152 20.92 -6.26 -3.65
CA GLN A 152 21.29 -7.69 -3.66
C GLN A 152 20.71 -8.41 -4.88
N LYS A 153 21.37 -9.47 -5.34
CA LYS A 153 20.97 -10.23 -6.55
C LYS A 153 20.49 -11.65 -6.21
N PRO A 154 19.35 -12.10 -6.77
CA PRO A 154 18.45 -11.38 -7.67
C PRO A 154 17.69 -10.23 -6.97
N SER A 155 17.46 -9.13 -7.68
CA SER A 155 16.73 -7.95 -7.18
C SER A 155 15.35 -7.84 -7.83
N TYR A 156 14.32 -7.58 -7.03
CA TYR A 156 12.92 -7.47 -7.49
C TYR A 156 12.33 -6.09 -7.20
N ILE A 157 11.35 -5.69 -8.01
CA ILE A 157 10.52 -4.51 -7.76
C ILE A 157 9.05 -4.87 -7.92
N PHE A 158 8.25 -4.51 -6.93
CA PHE A 158 6.80 -4.70 -6.91
C PHE A 158 6.15 -3.33 -6.83
N ASP A 159 5.53 -2.91 -7.93
CA ASP A 159 4.84 -1.62 -7.99
C ASP A 159 3.35 -1.79 -7.69
N GLY A 160 2.96 -1.45 -6.46
CA GLY A 160 1.58 -1.48 -6.00
C GLY A 160 0.75 -0.24 -6.40
N ARG A 161 1.34 0.74 -7.08
CA ARG A 161 0.68 2.01 -7.45
C ARG A 161 0.64 2.26 -8.95
N LEU A 162 1.34 1.44 -9.73
CA LEU A 162 1.38 1.50 -11.19
C LEU A 162 1.94 2.86 -11.69
N ILE A 163 2.99 3.35 -11.06
CA ILE A 163 3.59 4.68 -11.31
C ILE A 163 4.77 4.65 -12.29
#